data_AF-A0A0Q3JI47-F1
#
_entry.id   AF-A0A0Q3JI47-F1
#
_cell.length_a   1.000
_cell.length_b   1.000
_cell.length_c   1.000
_cell.angle_alpha   90.00
_cell.angle_beta   90.00
_cell.angle_gamma   90.00
#
_symmetry.space_group_name_H-M   'P 1'
#
loop_
_entity.id
_entity.type
_entity.pdbx_description
1 polymer ?
#
loop_
_entity_poly.entity_id
_entity_poly.type
_entity_poly.pdbx_seq_one_letter_code
_entity_poly.pdbx_strand_id
1 'polypeptide(L)'
;VGQHFYWQIGGFQIHAQVLITSWVVITILLGSVLIAVRNPQTIPTDGQNFFEYILEFIRDLSKTQIGEEYGPWVPFIGTMFLFIFVSNWSGALLPWKIIELPHGELAAPTNDINTTVALALLTSAAYFYAGLSKKG
;
A
#
# COMPACT_ATOMS: atom_id res chain seq x y z
N VAL A 1 2.09 -4.15 24.84
CA VAL A 1 1.17 -4.86 23.91
C VAL A 1 -0.25 -4.58 24.37
N GLY A 2 -1.03 -3.80 23.61
CA GLY A 2 -2.45 -3.56 23.92
C GLY A 2 -2.89 -2.12 24.23
N GLN A 3 -2.02 -1.12 24.08
CA GLN A 3 -2.46 0.28 24.05
C GLN A 3 -2.30 0.81 22.63
N HIS A 4 -3.39 1.33 22.08
CA HIS A 4 -3.42 2.02 20.79
C HIS A 4 -3.67 3.49 21.03
N PHE A 5 -3.06 4.34 20.19
CA PHE A 5 -3.43 5.75 20.16
C PHE A 5 -4.78 5.90 19.47
N TYR A 6 -5.79 6.42 20.17
CA TYR A 6 -7.15 6.56 19.64
C TYR A 6 -7.50 8.02 19.33
N TRP A 7 -8.24 8.22 18.24
CA TRP A 7 -9.02 9.43 17.98
C TRP A 7 -10.51 9.12 18.08
N GLN A 8 -11.27 10.04 18.64
CA GLN A 8 -12.73 10.00 18.65
C GLN A 8 -13.22 10.76 17.42
N ILE A 9 -13.78 10.04 16.44
CA ILE A 9 -14.32 10.64 15.22
C ILE A 9 -15.75 10.14 15.05
N GLY A 10 -16.72 11.07 15.07
CA GLY A 10 -18.14 10.75 14.87
C GLY A 10 -18.73 9.77 15.90
N GLY A 11 -18.18 9.72 17.11
CA GLY A 11 -18.61 8.80 18.18
C GLY A 11 -17.93 7.42 18.14
N PHE A 12 -17.04 7.17 17.18
CA PHE A 12 -16.27 5.94 17.08
C PHE A 12 -14.81 6.16 17.47
N GLN A 13 -14.20 5.13 18.06
CA GLN A 13 -12.76 5.12 18.38
C GLN A 13 -11.99 4.57 17.20
N ILE A 14 -11.07 5.36 16.65
CA ILE A 14 -10.24 4.98 15.49
C ILE A 14 -8.78 4.96 15.91
N HIS A 15 -8.02 3.98 15.44
CA HIS A 15 -6.60 3.83 15.73
C HIS A 15 -5.81 4.91 14.97
N ALA A 16 -5.55 6.03 15.63
CA ALA A 16 -4.87 7.19 15.08
C ALA A 16 -3.44 6.89 14.62
N GLN A 17 -2.73 6.03 15.36
CA GLN A 17 -1.38 5.59 14.99
C GLN A 17 -1.35 4.96 13.58
N VAL A 18 -2.35 4.14 13.25
CA VAL A 18 -2.47 3.46 11.96
C VAL A 18 -2.69 4.46 10.85
N LEU A 19 -3.59 5.42 11.06
CA LEU A 19 -3.86 6.48 10.10
C LEU A 19 -2.59 7.29 9.83
N ILE A 20 -1.93 7.78 10.88
CA ILE A 20 -0.70 8.60 10.76
C ILE A 20 0.35 7.85 9.94
N THR A 21 0.66 6.61 10.31
CA THR A 21 1.69 5.81 9.60
C THR A 21 1.28 5.52 8.16
N SER A 22 -0.02 5.28 7.91
CA SER A 22 -0.53 5.02 6.56
C SER A 22 -0.43 6.27 5.68
N TRP A 23 -0.77 7.45 6.21
CA TRP A 23 -0.64 8.73 5.51
C TRP A 23 0.81 9.04 5.13
N VAL A 24 1.76 8.76 6.02
CA VAL A 24 3.19 8.90 5.72
C VAL A 24 3.58 7.99 4.55
N VAL A 25 3.20 6.71 4.60
CA VAL A 25 3.51 5.74 3.52
C VAL A 25 2.88 6.16 2.20
N ILE A 26 1.59 6.57 2.21
CA ILE A 26 0.88 7.05 1.03
C ILE A 26 1.57 8.29 0.45
N THR A 27 1.99 9.22 1.31
CA THR A 27 2.68 10.45 0.88
C THR A 27 4.03 10.13 0.23
N ILE A 28 4.80 9.21 0.80
CA ILE A 28 6.07 8.75 0.23
C ILE A 28 5.84 8.11 -1.14
N LEU A 29 4.86 7.19 -1.24
CA LEU A 29 4.53 6.51 -2.48
C LEU A 29 4.08 7.49 -3.57
N LEU A 30 3.03 8.27 -3.31
CA LEU A 30 2.50 9.22 -4.30
C LEU A 30 3.53 10.29 -4.64
N GLY A 31 4.24 10.84 -3.66
CA GLY A 31 5.30 11.82 -3.90
C GLY A 31 6.41 11.27 -4.80
N SER A 32 6.88 10.05 -4.54
CA SER A 32 7.93 9.42 -5.34
C SER A 32 7.51 9.15 -6.79
N VAL A 33 6.29 8.63 -6.99
CA VAL A 33 5.72 8.37 -8.33
C VAL A 33 5.48 9.68 -9.09
N LEU A 34 4.90 10.70 -8.44
CA LEU A 34 4.63 11.99 -9.09
C LEU A 34 5.92 12.68 -9.52
N ILE A 35 7.01 12.53 -8.77
CA ILE A 35 8.34 13.04 -9.16
C ILE A 35 8.87 12.26 -10.36
N ALA A 36 8.81 10.93 -10.33
CA ALA A 36 9.34 10.07 -11.39
C ALA A 36 8.60 10.22 -12.73
N VAL A 37 7.28 10.43 -12.70
CA VAL A 37 6.42 10.51 -13.90
C VAL A 37 6.17 11.96 -14.33
N ARG A 38 6.84 12.96 -13.72
CA ARG A 38 6.63 14.38 -14.05
C ARG A 38 7.04 14.75 -15.48
N ASN A 39 8.09 14.13 -16.00
CA ASN A 39 8.62 14.41 -17.35
C ASN A 39 9.22 13.14 -17.97
N PRO A 40 8.39 12.13 -18.29
CA PRO A 40 8.88 10.85 -18.79
C PRO A 40 9.60 11.02 -20.13
N GLN A 41 10.75 10.39 -20.26
CA GLN A 41 11.58 10.41 -21.46
C GLN A 41 11.49 9.06 -22.17
N THR A 42 11.65 9.05 -23.51
CA THR A 42 11.71 7.81 -24.29
C THR A 42 12.91 6.95 -23.91
N ILE A 43 14.04 7.58 -23.59
CA ILE A 43 15.19 6.93 -22.95
C ILE A 43 15.05 7.20 -21.45
N PRO A 44 14.75 6.18 -20.63
CA PRO A 44 14.41 6.40 -19.23
C PRO A 44 15.58 6.97 -18.44
N THR A 45 15.27 7.95 -17.59
CA THR A 45 16.20 8.45 -16.57
C THR A 45 16.26 7.47 -15.39
N ASP A 46 17.28 7.57 -14.53
CA ASP A 46 17.50 6.61 -13.43
C ASP A 46 16.26 6.36 -12.56
N GLY A 47 15.53 7.42 -12.20
CA GLY A 47 14.28 7.31 -11.42
C GLY A 47 13.14 6.67 -12.20
N GLN A 48 12.96 7.04 -13.46
CA GLN A 48 11.97 6.41 -14.34
C GLN A 48 12.26 4.92 -14.52
N ASN A 49 13.53 4.54 -14.72
CA ASN A 49 13.98 3.17 -14.86
C ASN A 49 13.60 2.30 -13.65
N PHE A 50 13.75 2.82 -12.43
CA PHE A 50 13.34 2.11 -11.22
C PHE A 50 11.83 1.82 -11.17
N PHE A 51 11.00 2.83 -11.47
CA PHE A 51 9.54 2.66 -11.45
C PHE A 51 9.03 1.80 -12.62
N GLU A 52 9.65 1.90 -13.79
CA GLU A 52 9.35 1.03 -14.94
C GLU A 52 9.71 -0.42 -14.62
N TYR A 53 10.87 -0.68 -14.02
CA TYR A 53 11.25 -2.02 -13.57
C TYR A 53 10.23 -2.62 -12.60
N ILE A 54 9.77 -1.84 -11.62
CA ILE A 54 8.72 -2.31 -10.70
C ILE A 54 7.40 -2.59 -11.45
N LEU A 55 7.02 -1.71 -12.38
CA LEU A 55 5.80 -1.89 -13.17
C LEU A 55 5.87 -3.14 -14.04
N GLU A 56 7.01 -3.41 -14.67
CA GLU A 56 7.26 -4.64 -15.42
C GLU A 56 7.17 -5.87 -14.53
N PHE A 57 7.81 -5.85 -13.36
CA PHE A 57 7.71 -6.92 -12.37
C PHE A 57 6.24 -7.21 -11.98
N ILE A 58 5.45 -6.18 -11.70
CA ILE A 58 4.02 -6.32 -11.36
C ILE A 58 3.24 -6.88 -12.55
N ARG A 59 3.51 -6.41 -13.77
CA ARG A 59 2.85 -6.89 -14.99
C ARG A 59 3.15 -8.36 -15.22
N ASP A 60 4.39 -8.78 -15.10
CA ASP A 60 4.81 -10.17 -15.29
C ASP A 60 4.20 -11.09 -14.24
N LEU A 61 4.19 -10.66 -12.97
CA LEU A 61 3.51 -11.37 -11.89
C LEU A 61 2.01 -11.51 -12.20
N SER A 62 1.36 -10.40 -12.54
CA SER A 62 -0.08 -10.39 -12.84
C SER A 62 -0.41 -11.27 -14.03
N LYS A 63 0.37 -11.21 -15.10
CA LYS A 63 0.20 -12.04 -16.31
C LYS A 63 0.37 -13.52 -15.99
N THR A 64 1.38 -13.87 -15.20
CA THR A 64 1.65 -15.26 -14.82
C THR A 64 0.53 -15.86 -13.98
N GLN A 65 -0.04 -15.07 -13.06
CA GLN A 65 -1.03 -15.56 -12.09
C GLN A 65 -2.49 -15.46 -12.59
N ILE A 66 -2.82 -14.43 -13.38
CA ILE A 66 -4.20 -14.18 -13.86
C ILE A 66 -4.41 -14.71 -15.29
N GLY A 67 -3.36 -14.73 -16.12
CA GLY A 67 -3.43 -15.05 -17.54
C GLY A 67 -3.75 -13.81 -18.40
N GLU A 68 -4.31 -14.03 -19.59
CA GLU A 68 -4.48 -13.00 -20.63
C GLU A 68 -5.26 -11.75 -20.18
N GLU A 69 -6.15 -11.88 -19.20
CA GLU A 69 -6.98 -10.78 -18.70
C GLU A 69 -6.33 -10.02 -17.51
N TYR A 70 -5.01 -10.07 -17.36
CA TYR A 70 -4.30 -9.44 -16.26
C TYR A 70 -4.34 -7.90 -16.28
N GLY A 71 -4.46 -7.29 -17.46
CA GLY A 71 -4.32 -5.84 -17.67
C GLY A 71 -5.12 -4.97 -16.68
N PRO A 72 -6.44 -5.17 -16.54
CA PRO A 72 -7.26 -4.42 -15.57
C PRO A 72 -6.88 -4.60 -14.10
N TRP A 73 -6.17 -5.69 -13.75
CA TRP A 73 -5.78 -6.02 -12.37
C TRP A 73 -4.42 -5.46 -11.99
N VAL A 74 -3.60 -5.04 -12.95
CA VAL A 74 -2.25 -4.48 -12.71
C VAL A 74 -2.28 -3.32 -11.71
N PRO A 75 -3.20 -2.33 -11.79
CA PRO A 75 -3.24 -1.25 -10.81
C PRO A 75 -3.54 -1.76 -9.40
N PHE A 76 -4.49 -2.70 -9.26
CA PHE A 76 -4.87 -3.26 -7.96
C PHE A 76 -3.70 -4.03 -7.32
N ILE A 77 -3.09 -4.96 -8.06
CA ILE A 77 -1.94 -5.73 -7.59
C ILE A 77 -0.78 -4.81 -7.26
N GLY A 78 -0.50 -3.83 -8.12
CA GLY A 78 0.57 -2.87 -7.91
C GLY A 78 0.38 -2.01 -6.67
N THR A 79 -0.83 -1.49 -6.43
CA THR A 79 -1.16 -0.74 -5.20
C THR A 79 -0.97 -1.60 -3.97
N MET A 80 -1.51 -2.83 -3.95
CA MET A 80 -1.36 -3.75 -2.81
C MET A 80 0.11 -4.06 -2.53
N PHE A 81 0.86 -4.41 -3.57
CA PHE A 81 2.28 -4.73 -3.47
C PHE A 81 3.09 -3.55 -2.93
N LEU A 82 3.01 -2.38 -3.57
CA LEU A 82 3.77 -1.20 -3.20
C LEU A 82 3.41 -0.69 -1.80
N PHE A 83 2.11 -0.66 -1.47
CA PHE A 83 1.64 -0.22 -0.16
C PHE A 83 2.16 -1.14 0.95
N ILE A 84 2.01 -2.46 0.81
CA ILE A 84 2.48 -3.42 1.82
C ILE A 84 4.00 -3.39 1.92
N PHE A 85 4.70 -3.38 0.79
CA PHE A 85 6.16 -3.34 0.76
C PHE A 85 6.70 -2.10 1.47
N VAL A 86 6.29 -0.90 1.06
CA VAL A 86 6.76 0.34 1.68
C VAL A 86 6.28 0.46 3.12
N SER A 87 5.08 -0.03 3.47
CA SER A 87 4.61 -0.08 4.86
C SER A 87 5.56 -0.88 5.75
N ASN A 88 5.92 -2.09 5.35
CA ASN A 88 6.79 -2.96 6.12
C ASN A 88 8.21 -2.38 6.23
N TRP A 89 8.77 -1.87 5.13
CA TRP A 89 10.08 -1.22 5.13
C TRP A 89 10.07 0.07 5.96
N SER A 90 8.99 0.85 5.92
CA SER A 90 8.86 2.06 6.74
C SER A 90 8.85 1.74 8.23
N GLY A 91 8.21 0.64 8.66
CA GLY A 91 8.24 0.21 10.05
C GLY A 91 9.61 -0.27 10.52
N ALA A 92 10.41 -0.84 9.62
CA ALA A 92 11.74 -1.36 9.93
C ALA A 92 12.84 -0.28 9.85
N LEU A 93 12.77 0.63 8.87
CA LEU A 93 13.81 1.61 8.58
C LEU A 93 13.59 2.96 9.24
N LEU A 94 12.34 3.43 9.34
CA LEU A 94 12.09 4.73 9.96
C LEU A 94 12.21 4.58 11.48
N PRO A 95 12.98 5.47 12.15
CA PRO A 95 13.20 5.38 13.59
C PRO A 95 11.99 5.93 14.36
N TRP A 96 10.84 5.26 14.23
CA TRP A 96 9.57 5.66 14.86
C TRP A 96 9.66 5.83 16.37
N LYS A 97 10.58 5.11 17.02
CA LYS A 97 10.82 5.18 18.47
C LYS A 97 11.36 6.52 18.97
N ILE A 98 11.84 7.40 18.07
CA ILE A 98 12.25 8.76 18.44
C ILE A 98 11.03 9.64 18.75
N ILE A 99 9.87 9.29 18.20
CA ILE A 99 8.62 10.03 18.40
C ILE A 99 7.80 9.28 19.45
N GLU A 100 7.80 9.78 20.68
CA GLU A 100 6.98 9.21 21.75
C GLU A 100 5.55 9.73 21.65
N LEU A 101 4.60 8.79 21.58
CA LEU A 101 3.17 9.10 21.66
C LEU A 101 2.70 9.04 23.11
N PRO A 102 1.65 9.81 23.48
CA PRO A 102 1.06 9.73 24.83
C PRO A 102 0.56 8.32 25.19
N HIS A 103 0.11 7.57 24.19
CA HIS A 103 -0.34 6.17 24.30
C HIS A 103 -0.03 5.45 22.98
N GLY A 104 0.40 4.19 23.04
CA GLY A 104 0.73 3.38 21.85
C GLY A 104 2.11 3.68 21.25
N GLU A 105 2.41 3.03 20.12
CA GLU A 105 3.70 3.14 19.42
C GLU A 105 3.46 3.35 17.92
N LEU A 106 4.26 4.22 17.30
CA LEU A 106 4.32 4.32 15.84
C LEU A 106 5.15 3.14 15.31
N ALA A 107 4.61 2.45 14.32
CA ALA A 107 5.28 1.33 13.67
C ALA A 107 4.73 1.16 12.24
N ALA A 108 4.98 0.03 11.59
CA ALA A 108 4.40 -0.24 10.28
C ALA A 108 2.86 -0.16 10.34
N PRO A 109 2.18 0.42 9.34
CA PRO A 109 0.71 0.40 9.24
C PRO A 109 0.13 -1.02 9.33
N THR A 110 0.87 -2.01 8.84
CA THR A 110 0.53 -3.44 8.79
C THR A 110 0.65 -4.15 10.14
N ASN A 111 1.17 -3.49 11.18
CA ASN A 111 1.20 -4.05 12.53
C ASN A 111 -0.18 -4.07 13.21
N ASP A 112 -1.14 -3.32 12.67
CA ASP A 112 -2.51 -3.29 13.18
C ASP A 112 -3.42 -4.22 12.38
N ILE A 113 -4.27 -4.95 13.11
CA ILE A 113 -5.23 -5.89 12.52
C ILE A 113 -6.21 -5.20 11.57
N ASN A 114 -6.58 -3.94 11.84
CA ASN A 114 -7.51 -3.21 10.98
C ASN A 114 -6.97 -3.08 9.56
N THR A 115 -5.67 -2.79 9.42
CA THR A 115 -5.02 -2.67 8.11
C THR A 115 -4.99 -4.01 7.39
N THR A 116 -4.52 -5.07 8.06
CA THR A 116 -4.38 -6.39 7.42
C THR A 116 -5.73 -7.01 7.07
N VAL A 117 -6.73 -6.87 7.93
CA VAL A 117 -8.11 -7.31 7.65
C VAL A 117 -8.72 -6.50 6.51
N ALA A 118 -8.57 -5.17 6.50
CA ALA A 118 -9.11 -4.35 5.41
C ALA A 118 -8.50 -4.74 4.05
N LEU A 119 -7.18 -4.93 3.98
CA LEU A 119 -6.48 -5.37 2.77
C LEU A 119 -6.91 -6.78 2.32
N ALA A 120 -7.10 -7.70 3.27
CA ALA A 120 -7.59 -9.04 2.99
C ALA A 120 -9.03 -9.00 2.43
N LEU A 121 -9.92 -8.22 3.06
CA LEU A 121 -11.30 -8.06 2.60
C LEU A 121 -11.37 -7.40 1.22
N LEU A 122 -10.55 -6.39 0.94
CA LEU A 122 -10.46 -5.78 -0.39
C LEU A 122 -10.04 -6.80 -1.45
N THR A 123 -9.06 -7.64 -1.14
CA THR A 123 -8.59 -8.70 -2.05
C THR A 123 -9.65 -9.77 -2.26
N SER A 124 -10.35 -10.19 -1.19
CA SER A 124 -11.47 -11.14 -1.31
C SER A 124 -12.62 -10.57 -2.13
N ALA A 125 -13.00 -9.30 -1.91
CA ALA A 125 -14.04 -8.63 -2.68
C ALA A 125 -13.66 -8.52 -4.16
N ALA A 126 -12.40 -8.17 -4.46
CA ALA A 126 -11.86 -8.15 -5.81
C ALA A 126 -11.96 -9.53 -6.49
N TYR A 127 -11.63 -10.61 -5.77
CA TYR A 127 -11.78 -11.97 -6.28
C TYR A 127 -13.25 -12.33 -6.59
N PHE A 128 -14.17 -12.05 -5.68
CA PHE A 128 -15.60 -12.31 -5.91
C PHE A 128 -16.15 -11.49 -7.07
N TYR A 129 -15.78 -10.21 -7.17
CA TYR A 129 -16.14 -9.36 -8.29
C TYR A 129 -15.65 -9.94 -9.62
N ALA A 130 -14.39 -10.38 -9.69
CA ALA A 130 -13.84 -11.05 -10.87
C ALA A 130 -14.63 -12.32 -11.24
N GLY A 131 -14.95 -13.13 -10.23
CA GLY A 131 -15.70 -14.37 -10.42
C GLY A 131 -17.11 -14.15 -10.96
N LEU A 132 -17.84 -13.19 -10.39
CA LEU A 132 -19.19 -12.83 -10.82
C LEU A 132 -19.18 -12.21 -12.22
N SER A 133 -18.24 -11.31 -12.52
CA SER A 133 -18.18 -10.65 -13.83
C SER A 133 -17.80 -11.59 -14.98
N LYS A 134 -17.07 -12.67 -14.72
CA LYS A 134 -16.64 -13.62 -15.76
C LYS A 134 -17.54 -14.83 -15.93
N LYS A 135 -18.29 -15.20 -14.88
CA LYS A 135 -19.08 -16.45 -14.85
C LYS A 135 -20.58 -16.23 -14.69
N GLY A 136 -21.03 -15.01 -14.37
CA GLY A 136 -22.43 -14.61 -14.41
C GLY A 136 -22.80 -14.10 -15.79
#